data_AF-B5KPF2-F1
#
_entry.id   AF-B5KPF2-F1
#
_cell.length_a   1.000
_cell.length_b   1.000
_cell.length_c   1.000
_cell.angle_alpha   90.00
_cell.angle_beta   90.00
_cell.angle_gamma   90.00
#
_symmetry.space_group_name_H-M   'P 1'
#
loop_
_entity.id
_entity.type
_entity.pdbx_description
1 polymer ?
#
loop_
_entity_poly.entity_id
_entity_poly.type
_entity_poly.pdbx_seq_one_letter_code
_entity_poly.pdbx_strand_id
1 'polypeptide(L)'
;FPPHMRDCLQIDYRGRFYEDFYRVAIQNERCDDWSTTLVQLRRLFTGYRDVVLKYHERADLPAGVRIPPATNSTAAQGNFLEVLNISLNVFEKHYLDRSFDRTGQLSVVITPGVGVFEVDRELTNITKQRIIDNGVGSDLVCVGEQPLHAVPLLKFHNKDTLTSIDDYSMPHWINLSFYSTNKKLPYSTFIPRIKPPPAIGGSTEPQQARPPGTGRLRLSKQAADKKNEYIHNCLFDYDAYDD
;
A
#
# COMPACT_ATOMS: atom_id res chain seq x y z
N PHE A 1 -13.11 9.56 22.32
CA PHE A 1 -12.10 8.58 22.81
C PHE A 1 -11.64 8.92 24.23
N PRO A 2 -11.33 7.90 25.05
CA PRO A 2 -10.66 8.05 26.35
C PRO A 2 -9.43 8.97 26.29
N PRO A 3 -9.07 9.68 27.37
CA PRO A 3 -7.94 10.62 27.37
C PRO A 3 -6.62 9.99 26.91
N HIS A 4 -6.30 8.78 27.35
CA HIS A 4 -5.05 8.08 27.00
C HIS A 4 -4.92 7.73 25.52
N MET A 5 -6.02 7.71 24.75
CA MET A 5 -5.97 7.46 23.31
C MET A 5 -5.79 8.75 22.50
N ARG A 6 -6.12 9.91 23.06
CA ARG A 6 -6.23 11.16 22.28
C ARG A 6 -4.89 11.62 21.72
N ASP A 7 -3.80 11.34 22.42
CA ASP A 7 -2.47 11.76 22.01
C ASP A 7 -1.89 10.90 20.86
N CYS A 8 -2.38 9.67 20.70
CA CYS A 8 -1.89 8.72 19.71
C CYS A 8 -2.80 8.64 18.47
N LEU A 9 -4.07 9.05 18.59
CA LEU A 9 -5.04 9.00 17.49
C LEU A 9 -4.83 10.14 16.50
N GLN A 10 -4.71 9.76 15.23
CA GLN A 10 -4.66 10.67 14.09
C GLN A 10 -5.89 10.51 13.19
N ILE A 11 -6.10 11.46 12.29
CA ILE A 11 -7.21 11.47 11.34
C ILE A 11 -6.63 11.40 9.92
N ASP A 12 -7.06 10.39 9.19
CA ASP A 12 -6.69 10.14 7.79
C ASP A 12 -7.37 11.14 6.84
N TYR A 13 -6.91 11.22 5.59
CA TYR A 13 -7.51 12.08 4.54
C TYR A 13 -9.00 11.76 4.26
N ARG A 14 -9.45 10.56 4.65
CA ARG A 14 -10.85 10.10 4.56
C ARG A 14 -11.68 10.37 5.82
N GLY A 15 -11.12 11.08 6.81
CA GLY A 15 -11.77 11.33 8.11
C GLY A 15 -11.81 10.10 9.03
N ARG A 16 -11.02 9.06 8.74
CA ARG A 16 -10.93 7.85 9.58
C ARG A 16 -9.93 8.07 10.71
N PHE A 17 -10.26 7.62 11.91
CA PHE A 17 -9.30 7.59 13.01
C PHE A 17 -8.34 6.42 12.84
N TYR A 18 -7.04 6.66 12.98
CA TYR A 18 -6.00 5.64 12.96
C TYR A 18 -4.92 5.89 14.00
N GLU A 19 -4.11 4.88 14.26
CA GLU A 19 -2.96 4.93 15.14
C GLU A 19 -1.88 3.98 14.61
N ASP A 20 -0.65 4.48 14.58
CA ASP A 20 0.50 3.72 14.08
C ASP A 20 1.30 3.11 15.23
N PHE A 21 1.59 1.82 15.12
CA PHE A 21 2.35 1.07 16.12
C PHE A 21 3.74 0.72 15.60
N TYR A 22 4.77 1.12 16.34
CA TYR A 22 6.16 0.81 16.04
C TYR A 22 6.75 -0.06 17.15
N ARG A 23 7.48 -1.11 16.76
CA ARG A 23 8.20 -1.98 17.69
C ARG A 23 9.61 -2.25 17.18
N VAL A 24 10.59 -1.85 17.98
CA VAL A 24 12.00 -2.16 17.72
C VAL A 24 12.26 -3.61 18.15
N ALA A 25 12.76 -4.43 17.22
CA ALA A 25 13.16 -5.80 17.53
C ALA A 25 14.62 -5.86 17.98
N ILE A 26 15.52 -5.22 17.24
CA ILE A 26 16.96 -5.16 17.46
C ILE A 26 17.45 -3.76 17.13
N GLN A 27 18.48 -3.29 17.86
CA GLN A 27 19.08 -1.99 17.65
C GLN A 27 20.60 -2.07 17.80
N ASN A 28 21.33 -1.53 16.82
CA ASN A 28 22.79 -1.36 16.87
C ASN A 28 23.62 -2.63 17.14
N GLU A 29 23.11 -3.81 16.79
CA GLU A 29 23.83 -5.08 16.95
C GLU A 29 24.52 -5.51 15.65
N ARG A 30 25.69 -6.13 15.79
CA ARG A 30 26.38 -6.87 14.74
C ARG A 30 26.38 -8.35 15.15
N CYS A 31 25.63 -9.16 14.40
CA CYS A 31 25.56 -10.60 14.61
C CYS A 31 25.97 -11.34 13.33
N ASP A 32 26.76 -12.40 13.50
CA ASP A 32 27.12 -13.30 12.40
C ASP A 32 26.01 -14.33 12.13
N ASP A 33 25.20 -14.67 13.16
CA ASP A 33 24.03 -15.54 13.05
C ASP A 33 22.74 -14.80 13.47
N TRP A 34 21.80 -14.69 12.53
CA TRP A 34 20.49 -14.05 12.72
C TRP A 34 19.37 -15.05 13.01
N SER A 35 19.69 -16.34 13.18
CA SER A 35 18.67 -17.39 13.41
C SER A 35 17.83 -17.13 14.66
N THR A 36 18.45 -16.64 15.75
CA THR A 36 17.77 -16.31 17.01
C THR A 36 16.78 -15.15 16.82
N THR A 37 17.17 -14.11 16.11
CA THR A 37 16.34 -12.99 15.71
C THR A 37 15.12 -13.43 14.92
N LEU A 38 15.31 -14.32 13.94
CA LEU A 38 14.20 -14.84 13.12
C LEU A 38 13.17 -15.59 13.98
N VAL A 39 13.63 -16.36 14.96
CA VAL A 39 12.73 -17.04 15.92
C VAL A 39 11.94 -16.03 16.75
N GLN A 40 12.60 -14.97 17.23
CA GLN A 40 11.92 -13.89 17.97
C GLN A 40 10.89 -13.18 17.10
N LEU A 41 11.28 -12.74 15.89
CA LEU A 41 10.37 -12.10 14.93
C LEU A 41 9.16 -12.98 14.63
N ARG A 42 9.36 -14.28 14.40
CA ARG A 42 8.25 -15.22 14.17
C ARG A 42 7.28 -15.27 15.35
N ARG A 43 7.78 -15.28 16.59
CA ARG A 43 6.93 -15.23 17.80
C ARG A 43 6.14 -13.91 17.87
N LEU A 44 6.79 -12.79 17.56
CA LEU A 44 6.15 -11.47 17.53
C LEU A 44 5.04 -11.39 16.48
N PHE A 45 5.30 -11.88 15.26
CA PHE A 45 4.30 -11.89 14.19
C PHE A 45 3.09 -12.78 14.48
N THR A 46 3.29 -13.88 15.22
CA THR A 46 2.19 -14.79 15.57
C THR A 46 1.13 -14.11 16.45
N GLY A 47 1.57 -13.27 17.40
CA GLY A 47 0.67 -12.52 18.30
C GLY A 47 0.31 -11.12 17.83
N TYR A 48 0.89 -10.63 16.73
CA TYR A 48 0.79 -9.22 16.31
C TYR A 48 -0.65 -8.73 16.18
N ARG A 49 -1.53 -9.49 15.51
CA ARG A 49 -2.92 -9.09 15.28
C ARG A 49 -3.65 -8.84 16.59
N ASP A 50 -3.55 -9.76 17.54
CA ASP A 50 -4.25 -9.65 18.82
C ASP A 50 -3.66 -8.52 19.67
N VAL A 51 -2.33 -8.37 19.69
CA VAL A 51 -1.65 -7.32 20.46
C VAL A 51 -2.08 -5.92 20.00
N VAL A 52 -2.15 -5.69 18.68
CA VAL A 52 -2.53 -4.38 18.13
C VAL A 52 -4.02 -4.10 18.31
N LEU A 53 -4.89 -5.06 17.95
CA LEU A 53 -6.33 -4.86 18.01
C LEU A 53 -6.85 -4.69 19.44
N LYS A 54 -6.20 -5.34 20.41
CA LYS A 54 -6.57 -5.29 21.84
C LYS A 54 -5.73 -4.30 22.65
N TYR A 55 -4.88 -3.49 22.01
CA TYR A 55 -3.97 -2.59 22.71
C TYR A 55 -4.69 -1.62 23.67
N HIS A 56 -5.88 -1.17 23.30
CA HIS A 56 -6.72 -0.28 24.11
C HIS A 56 -7.78 -1.01 24.94
N GLU A 57 -7.83 -2.35 24.92
CA GLU A 57 -8.68 -3.11 25.82
C GLU A 57 -8.09 -3.05 27.24
N ARG A 58 -8.59 -2.12 28.04
CA ARG A 58 -8.17 -1.95 29.44
C ARG A 58 -9.35 -2.11 30.40
N ALA A 59 -9.06 -2.72 31.55
CA ALA A 59 -10.05 -2.97 32.59
C ALA A 59 -10.46 -1.70 33.37
N ASP A 60 -9.67 -0.62 33.27
CA ASP A 60 -9.86 0.67 33.94
C ASP A 60 -10.70 1.68 33.14
N LEU A 61 -11.33 1.23 32.04
CA LEU A 61 -12.19 2.10 31.24
C LEU A 61 -13.42 2.56 32.05
N PRO A 62 -13.76 3.87 32.00
CA PRO A 62 -14.96 4.38 32.67
C PRO A 62 -16.21 3.61 32.22
N ALA A 63 -17.07 3.28 33.19
CA ALA A 63 -18.32 2.56 32.91
C ALA A 63 -19.15 3.30 31.85
N GLY A 64 -19.39 2.63 30.71
CA GLY A 64 -20.17 3.17 29.58
C GLY A 64 -19.35 3.58 28.36
N VAL A 65 -18.01 3.61 28.43
CA VAL A 65 -17.17 3.92 27.25
C VAL A 65 -16.83 2.64 26.50
N ARG A 66 -17.44 2.45 25.32
CA ARG A 66 -17.07 1.37 24.38
C ARG A 66 -16.18 1.92 23.28
N ILE A 67 -15.02 1.31 23.11
CA ILE A 67 -14.10 1.62 22.02
C ILE A 67 -14.62 0.95 20.74
N PRO A 68 -14.66 1.67 19.59
CA PRO A 68 -15.03 1.07 18.31
C PRO A 68 -14.10 -0.09 17.94
N PRO A 69 -14.60 -1.12 17.23
CA PRO A 69 -13.75 -2.22 16.78
C PRO A 69 -12.66 -1.69 15.82
N ALA A 70 -11.41 -2.02 16.10
CA ALA A 70 -10.28 -1.66 15.25
C ALA A 70 -10.09 -2.68 14.11
N THR A 71 -9.50 -2.23 13.00
CA THR A 71 -9.14 -3.10 11.86
C THR A 71 -7.78 -2.68 11.32
N ASN A 72 -6.92 -3.65 10.99
CA ASN A 72 -5.62 -3.34 10.41
C ASN A 72 -5.77 -2.77 9.00
N SER A 73 -4.95 -1.76 8.70
CA SER A 73 -4.83 -1.18 7.37
C SER A 73 -4.23 -2.19 6.37
N THR A 74 -4.53 -1.98 5.10
CA THR A 74 -3.89 -2.73 4.01
C THR A 74 -2.47 -2.23 3.77
N ALA A 75 -1.64 -3.02 3.08
CA ALA A 75 -0.27 -2.63 2.76
C ALA A 75 -0.18 -1.31 1.95
N ALA A 76 -1.19 -1.02 1.12
CA ALA A 76 -1.26 0.23 0.35
C ALA A 76 -1.51 1.45 1.24
N GLN A 77 -2.20 1.27 2.37
CA GLN A 77 -2.49 2.30 3.37
C GLN A 77 -1.48 2.26 4.53
N GLY A 78 -0.31 1.67 4.29
CA GLY A 78 0.74 1.58 5.29
C GLY A 78 1.48 2.91 5.47
N ASN A 79 1.96 3.15 6.67
CA ASN A 79 2.77 4.29 7.10
C ASN A 79 4.23 4.22 6.59
N PHE A 80 4.42 3.85 5.31
CA PHE A 80 5.75 3.52 4.80
C PHE A 80 6.67 4.75 4.73
N LEU A 81 6.14 5.93 4.35
CA LEU A 81 6.93 7.16 4.27
C LEU A 81 7.32 7.66 5.66
N GLU A 82 6.45 7.49 6.65
CA GLU A 82 6.68 7.83 8.04
C GLU A 82 7.82 6.98 8.61
N VAL A 83 7.75 5.66 8.43
CA VAL A 83 8.82 4.72 8.82
C VAL A 83 10.14 5.08 8.13
N LEU A 84 10.09 5.39 6.83
CA LEU A 84 11.27 5.77 6.06
C LEU A 84 11.88 7.07 6.60
N ASN A 85 11.07 8.09 6.87
CA ASN A 85 11.53 9.35 7.45
C ASN A 85 12.09 9.18 8.88
N ILE A 86 11.51 8.31 9.70
CA ILE A 86 12.06 7.96 11.02
C ILE A 86 13.46 7.36 10.86
N SER A 87 13.66 6.51 9.85
CA SER A 87 14.97 5.91 9.55
C SER A 87 15.97 6.97 9.06
N LEU A 88 15.54 7.89 8.20
CA LEU A 88 16.37 9.00 7.70
C LEU A 88 16.84 9.94 8.81
N ASN A 89 16.07 10.12 9.89
CA ASN A 89 16.49 10.92 11.06
C ASN A 89 17.76 10.37 11.72
N VAL A 90 17.98 9.05 11.69
CA VAL A 90 19.19 8.42 12.23
C VAL A 90 20.38 8.70 11.32
N PHE A 91 20.17 8.68 10.00
CA PHE A 91 21.22 8.93 9.01
C PHE A 91 21.63 10.39 8.91
N GLU A 92 20.75 11.34 9.20
CA GLU A 92 21.08 12.78 9.18
C GLU A 92 22.24 13.13 10.13
N LYS A 93 22.36 12.41 11.25
CA LYS A 93 23.40 12.63 12.28
C LYS A 93 24.60 11.70 12.13
N HIS A 94 24.82 11.09 10.97
CA HIS A 94 25.93 10.16 10.75
C HIS A 94 27.34 10.78 10.86
N TYR A 95 27.42 12.11 10.87
CA TYR A 95 28.66 12.84 11.12
C TYR A 95 29.09 12.81 12.59
N LEU A 96 28.15 12.52 13.50
CA LEU A 96 28.42 12.27 14.91
C LEU A 96 28.74 10.79 15.10
N ASP A 97 29.82 10.47 15.80
CA ASP A 97 30.24 9.11 16.14
C ASP A 97 30.43 8.16 14.94
N ARG A 98 31.08 8.69 13.89
CA ARG A 98 31.37 7.93 12.67
C ARG A 98 32.21 6.70 13.00
N SER A 99 31.63 5.51 12.79
CA SER A 99 32.36 4.25 12.87
C SER A 99 33.29 4.11 11.68
N PHE A 100 34.56 3.76 11.91
CA PHE A 100 35.53 3.51 10.82
C PHE A 100 35.33 2.15 10.15
N ASP A 101 34.61 1.23 10.79
CA ASP A 101 34.40 -0.14 10.31
C ASP A 101 33.24 -0.28 9.31
N ARG A 102 32.50 0.81 9.03
CA ARG A 102 31.28 0.77 8.21
C ARG A 102 31.26 1.92 7.20
N THR A 103 30.99 1.59 5.95
CA THR A 103 30.79 2.55 4.86
C THR A 103 29.47 2.29 4.17
N GLY A 104 28.76 3.36 3.78
CA GLY A 104 27.48 3.29 3.11
C GLY A 104 26.28 3.37 4.05
N GLN A 105 25.17 3.88 3.53
CA GLN A 105 23.89 4.01 4.22
C GLN A 105 22.80 3.46 3.31
N LEU A 106 22.04 2.51 3.82
CA LEU A 106 20.95 1.85 3.10
C LEU A 106 19.75 1.73 4.03
N SER A 107 18.59 2.14 3.55
CA SER A 107 17.30 1.87 4.17
C SER A 107 16.57 0.82 3.36
N VAL A 108 16.21 -0.29 3.99
CA VAL A 108 15.45 -1.38 3.35
C VAL A 108 14.07 -1.46 3.98
N VAL A 109 13.03 -1.34 3.17
CA VAL A 109 11.63 -1.49 3.57
C VAL A 109 11.08 -2.78 2.97
N ILE A 110 10.48 -3.62 3.79
CA ILE A 110 9.85 -4.87 3.34
C ILE A 110 8.34 -4.73 3.50
N THR A 111 7.59 -4.97 2.42
CA THR A 111 6.12 -4.85 2.41
C THR A 111 5.47 -6.14 1.88
N PRO A 112 4.33 -6.57 2.46
CA PRO A 112 3.51 -7.63 1.87
C PRO A 112 2.72 -7.17 0.64
N GLY A 113 2.76 -5.88 0.28
CA GLY A 113 2.07 -5.31 -0.88
C GLY A 113 2.76 -5.59 -2.22
N VAL A 114 2.19 -5.01 -3.28
CA VAL A 114 2.65 -5.12 -4.68
C VAL A 114 3.45 -3.89 -5.16
N GLY A 115 3.79 -2.97 -4.24
CA GLY A 115 4.51 -1.74 -4.56
C GLY A 115 3.63 -0.53 -4.87
N VAL A 116 2.34 -0.56 -4.48
CA VAL A 116 1.41 0.56 -4.59
C VAL A 116 1.10 1.11 -3.20
N PHE A 117 1.24 2.42 -3.00
CA PHE A 117 1.00 3.10 -1.72
C PHE A 117 0.15 4.34 -1.89
N GLU A 118 -0.75 4.58 -0.95
CA GLU A 118 -1.52 5.82 -0.79
C GLU A 118 -0.76 6.75 0.15
N VAL A 119 -0.34 7.93 -0.32
CA VAL A 119 0.57 8.82 0.42
C VAL A 119 0.23 10.30 0.23
N ASP A 120 0.75 11.13 1.15
CA ASP A 120 0.69 12.58 1.01
C ASP A 120 1.77 13.08 0.05
N ARG A 121 1.37 14.01 -0.82
CA ARG A 121 2.27 14.66 -1.78
C ARG A 121 3.31 15.52 -1.08
N GLU A 122 2.92 16.22 -0.01
CA GLU A 122 3.85 17.06 0.77
C GLU A 122 4.93 16.20 1.44
N LEU A 123 4.52 15.11 2.09
CA LEU A 123 5.44 14.18 2.73
C LEU A 123 6.39 13.52 1.72
N THR A 124 5.86 13.09 0.56
CA THR A 124 6.66 12.49 -0.52
C THR A 124 7.76 13.42 -1.01
N ASN A 125 7.46 14.71 -1.17
CA ASN A 125 8.44 15.70 -1.62
C ASN A 125 9.57 15.90 -0.62
N ILE A 126 9.23 15.97 0.68
CA ILE A 126 10.21 16.09 1.76
C ILE A 126 11.09 14.83 1.81
N THR A 127 10.48 13.64 1.77
CA THR A 127 11.22 12.37 1.77
C THR A 127 12.16 12.26 0.59
N LYS A 128 11.71 12.63 -0.62
CA LYS A 128 12.54 12.66 -1.82
C LYS A 128 13.77 13.54 -1.63
N GLN A 129 13.61 14.78 -1.15
CA GLN A 129 14.74 15.68 -0.90
C GLN A 129 15.70 15.06 0.11
N ARG A 130 15.20 14.57 1.25
CA ARG A 130 16.06 13.97 2.29
C ARG A 130 16.83 12.75 1.82
N ILE A 131 16.25 11.91 0.95
CA ILE A 131 16.94 10.73 0.40
C ILE A 131 18.07 11.14 -0.54
N ILE A 132 17.80 12.11 -1.42
CA ILE A 132 18.78 12.59 -2.41
C ILE A 132 19.91 13.35 -1.70
N ASP A 133 19.58 14.27 -0.80
CA ASP A 133 20.55 15.14 -0.14
C ASP A 133 21.48 14.37 0.80
N ASN A 134 20.95 13.38 1.54
CA ASN A 134 21.77 12.53 2.41
C ASN A 134 22.49 11.40 1.64
N GLY A 135 22.12 11.15 0.39
CA GLY A 135 22.68 10.06 -0.41
C GLY A 135 22.40 8.67 0.19
N VAL A 136 21.26 8.49 0.86
CA VAL A 136 20.86 7.21 1.46
C VAL A 136 20.16 6.36 0.41
N GLY A 137 20.64 5.13 0.17
CA GLY A 137 19.93 4.18 -0.70
C GLY A 137 18.58 3.79 -0.09
N SER A 138 17.53 3.71 -0.92
CA SER A 138 16.19 3.27 -0.49
C SER A 138 15.77 2.06 -1.31
N ASP A 139 15.77 0.89 -0.67
CA ASP A 139 15.38 -0.38 -1.27
C ASP A 139 14.01 -0.80 -0.72
N LEU A 140 13.06 -1.07 -1.63
CA LEU A 140 11.75 -1.60 -1.32
C LEU A 140 11.65 -3.05 -1.79
N VAL A 141 11.34 -3.97 -0.88
CA VAL A 141 11.15 -5.39 -1.18
C VAL A 141 9.68 -5.76 -0.99
N CYS A 142 9.02 -6.15 -2.09
CA CYS A 142 7.63 -6.59 -2.11
C CYS A 142 7.54 -8.11 -2.03
N VAL A 143 6.74 -8.62 -1.07
CA VAL A 143 6.43 -10.05 -0.93
C VAL A 143 5.18 -10.44 -1.73
N GLY A 144 4.37 -9.45 -2.15
CA GLY A 144 3.24 -9.68 -3.05
C GLY A 144 3.68 -10.07 -4.46
N GLU A 145 2.74 -10.62 -5.23
CA GLU A 145 2.94 -10.92 -6.65
C GLU A 145 3.15 -9.62 -7.45
N GLN A 146 4.11 -9.63 -8.39
CA GLN A 146 4.38 -8.49 -9.24
C GLN A 146 3.14 -8.15 -10.09
N PRO A 147 2.67 -6.90 -10.08
CA PRO A 147 1.49 -6.51 -10.84
C PRO A 147 1.83 -6.31 -12.33
N LEU A 148 0.79 -6.27 -13.18
CA LEU A 148 0.92 -6.03 -14.63
C LEU A 148 1.06 -4.54 -15.03
N HIS A 149 1.19 -3.63 -14.06
CA HIS A 149 1.42 -2.20 -14.29
C HIS A 149 2.77 -1.78 -13.72
N ALA A 150 3.26 -0.62 -14.16
CA ALA A 150 4.54 -0.07 -13.68
C ALA A 150 4.46 0.27 -12.18
N VAL A 151 5.48 -0.16 -11.45
CA VAL A 151 5.66 0.00 -10.00
C VAL A 151 7.13 0.36 -9.73
N PRO A 152 7.46 1.07 -8.63
CA PRO A 152 6.59 1.48 -7.52
C PRO A 152 5.61 2.60 -7.90
N LEU A 153 4.42 2.59 -7.32
CA LEU A 153 3.38 3.59 -7.62
C LEU A 153 2.90 4.27 -6.34
N LEU A 154 3.00 5.60 -6.31
CA LEU A 154 2.47 6.43 -5.24
C LEU A 154 1.17 7.07 -5.73
N LYS A 155 0.07 6.75 -5.06
CA LYS A 155 -1.23 7.36 -5.26
C LYS A 155 -1.37 8.52 -4.27
N PHE A 156 -1.50 9.74 -4.76
CA PHE A 156 -1.70 10.89 -3.90
C PHE A 156 -3.15 11.02 -3.50
N HIS A 157 -3.40 11.21 -2.21
CA HIS A 157 -4.72 11.57 -1.74
C HIS A 157 -4.94 13.09 -1.90
N ASN A 158 -5.85 13.46 -2.82
CA ASN A 158 -6.23 14.84 -3.06
C ASN A 158 -7.17 15.34 -1.94
N LYS A 159 -6.85 16.47 -1.30
CA LYS A 159 -7.71 17.12 -0.31
C LYS A 159 -8.96 17.75 -0.97
N ASP A 160 -8.89 18.05 -2.26
CA ASP A 160 -9.96 18.69 -3.02
C ASP A 160 -10.78 17.66 -3.80
N THR A 161 -11.89 17.22 -3.20
CA THR A 161 -12.81 16.20 -3.74
C THR A 161 -13.57 16.58 -5.02
N LEU A 162 -13.27 17.72 -5.64
CA LEU A 162 -14.08 18.30 -6.73
C LEU A 162 -13.53 18.02 -8.14
N THR A 163 -12.25 17.63 -8.28
CA THR A 163 -11.62 17.27 -9.56
C THR A 163 -11.08 15.84 -9.47
N SER A 164 -11.95 14.86 -9.76
CA SER A 164 -11.74 13.44 -9.46
C SER A 164 -10.76 12.71 -10.40
N ILE A 165 -9.58 13.27 -10.63
CA ILE A 165 -8.49 12.54 -11.29
C ILE A 165 -7.54 12.10 -10.18
N ASP A 166 -7.42 10.78 -10.00
CA ASP A 166 -6.42 10.20 -9.12
C ASP A 166 -5.02 10.58 -9.65
N ASP A 167 -4.23 11.26 -8.83
CA ASP A 167 -2.86 11.65 -9.16
C ASP A 167 -1.89 10.55 -8.74
N TYR A 168 -1.01 10.15 -9.67
CA TYR A 168 -0.09 9.04 -9.50
C TYR A 168 1.34 9.48 -9.83
N SER A 169 2.31 8.99 -9.05
CA SER A 169 3.73 9.24 -9.28
C SER A 169 4.56 7.98 -9.11
N MET A 170 5.53 7.79 -10.00
CA MET A 170 6.51 6.72 -9.92
C MET A 170 7.83 7.28 -9.37
N PRO A 171 8.23 6.94 -8.14
CA PRO A 171 9.45 7.47 -7.53
C PRO A 171 10.68 6.81 -8.15
N HIS A 172 11.57 7.61 -8.72
CA HIS A 172 12.87 7.16 -9.25
C HIS A 172 13.95 6.98 -8.15
N TRP A 173 13.67 7.47 -6.95
CA TRP A 173 14.58 7.43 -5.80
C TRP A 173 14.37 6.17 -4.93
N ILE A 174 13.48 5.26 -5.34
CA ILE A 174 13.28 3.96 -4.70
C ILE A 174 13.68 2.86 -5.68
N ASN A 175 14.53 1.96 -5.22
CA ASN A 175 14.81 0.72 -5.92
C ASN A 175 13.81 -0.37 -5.48
N LEU A 176 13.04 -0.92 -6.41
CA LEU A 176 11.99 -1.89 -6.11
C LEU A 176 12.43 -3.30 -6.54
N SER A 177 12.28 -4.25 -5.63
CA SER A 177 12.50 -5.68 -5.88
C SER A 177 11.31 -6.52 -5.42
N PHE A 178 11.06 -7.64 -6.10
CA PHE A 178 10.02 -8.60 -5.76
C PHE A 178 10.63 -9.89 -5.20
N TYR A 179 10.11 -10.36 -4.08
CA TYR A 179 10.46 -11.66 -3.54
C TYR A 179 9.79 -12.76 -4.35
N SER A 180 10.60 -13.60 -4.98
CA SER A 180 10.12 -14.79 -5.69
C SER A 180 10.58 -16.05 -4.97
N THR A 181 9.68 -17.02 -4.83
CA THR A 181 10.04 -18.33 -4.29
C THR A 181 10.69 -19.18 -5.40
N ASN A 182 11.71 -19.96 -5.04
CA ASN A 182 12.38 -20.89 -5.96
C ASN A 182 11.48 -22.02 -6.49
N LYS A 183 10.24 -22.12 -6.02
CA LYS A 183 9.23 -23.02 -6.58
C LYS A 183 8.72 -22.43 -7.89
N LYS A 184 9.42 -22.73 -9.00
CA LYS A 184 8.96 -22.46 -10.36
C LYS A 184 7.67 -23.25 -10.62
N LEU A 185 6.53 -22.65 -10.30
CA LEU A 185 5.27 -23.13 -10.84
C LEU A 185 5.30 -22.84 -12.35
N PRO A 186 5.06 -23.84 -13.22
CA PRO A 186 5.15 -23.68 -14.68
C PRO A 186 4.16 -22.64 -15.24
N TYR A 187 3.26 -22.14 -14.40
CA TYR A 187 2.36 -21.03 -14.68
C TYR A 187 2.37 -20.09 -13.47
N SER A 188 3.11 -18.98 -13.55
CA SER A 188 2.82 -17.80 -12.72
C SER A 188 1.54 -17.18 -13.27
N THR A 189 0.41 -17.84 -13.06
CA THR A 189 -0.90 -17.31 -13.45
C THR A 189 -1.24 -16.19 -12.51
N PHE A 190 -0.89 -14.96 -12.90
CA PHE A 190 -1.58 -13.79 -12.39
C PHE A 190 -3.09 -14.04 -12.55
N ILE A 191 -3.79 -14.22 -11.45
CA ILE A 191 -5.24 -14.41 -11.46
C ILE A 191 -5.87 -13.02 -11.34
N PRO A 192 -6.50 -12.48 -12.40
CA PRO A 192 -7.18 -11.20 -12.29
C PRO A 192 -8.27 -11.30 -11.23
N ARG A 193 -8.20 -10.43 -10.22
CA ARG A 193 -9.21 -10.36 -9.14
C ARG A 193 -10.54 -9.76 -9.59
N ILE A 194 -10.58 -9.20 -10.79
CA ILE A 194 -11.79 -8.68 -11.42
C ILE A 194 -12.46 -9.85 -12.13
N LYS A 195 -13.56 -10.35 -11.55
CA LYS A 195 -14.48 -11.23 -12.27
C LYS A 195 -15.33 -10.35 -13.19
N PRO A 196 -15.32 -10.55 -14.52
CA PRO A 196 -16.25 -9.85 -15.38
C PRO A 196 -17.68 -10.19 -14.95
N PRO A 197 -18.65 -9.26 -15.07
CA PRO A 197 -20.05 -9.56 -14.86
C PRO A 197 -20.45 -10.78 -15.72
N PRO A 198 -21.29 -11.70 -15.20
CA PRO A 198 -21.77 -12.80 -16.01
C PRO A 198 -22.43 -12.24 -17.28
N ALA A 199 -22.01 -12.72 -18.44
CA ALA A 199 -22.58 -12.32 -19.71
C ALA A 199 -24.11 -12.53 -19.66
N ILE A 200 -24.88 -11.47 -19.89
CA ILE A 200 -26.33 -11.55 -20.05
C ILE A 200 -26.59 -12.31 -21.36
N GLY A 201 -26.57 -13.64 -21.30
CA GLY A 201 -26.67 -14.46 -22.52
C GLY A 201 -26.46 -15.97 -22.37
N GLY A 202 -26.23 -16.50 -21.17
CA GLY A 202 -26.06 -17.94 -20.97
C GLY A 202 -26.80 -18.42 -19.73
N SER A 203 -28.11 -18.56 -19.82
CA SER A 203 -28.91 -19.24 -18.81
C SER A 203 -28.55 -20.73 -18.79
N THR A 204 -27.84 -21.17 -17.75
CA THR A 204 -27.81 -22.58 -17.34
C THR A 204 -28.19 -22.66 -15.86
N GLU A 205 -29.36 -22.14 -15.53
CA GLU A 205 -30.05 -22.49 -14.29
C GLU A 205 -31.46 -23.01 -14.66
N PRO A 206 -31.90 -24.15 -14.11
CA PRO A 206 -33.25 -24.66 -14.34
C PRO A 206 -34.26 -23.66 -13.78
N GLN A 207 -35.22 -23.27 -14.64
CA GLN A 207 -36.29 -22.32 -14.32
C GLN A 207 -37.06 -22.74 -13.06
N GLN A 208 -36.96 -21.95 -12.01
CA GLN A 208 -38.04 -21.81 -11.04
C GLN A 208 -38.89 -20.59 -11.41
N ALA A 209 -40.18 -20.82 -11.63
CA ALA A 209 -41.15 -19.78 -11.97
C ALA A 209 -41.31 -18.81 -10.79
N ARG A 210 -41.13 -17.50 -11.03
CA ARG A 210 -41.48 -16.42 -10.11
C ARG A 210 -42.58 -15.52 -10.70
N PRO A 211 -43.43 -14.93 -9.84
CA PRO A 211 -44.71 -14.33 -10.22
C PRO A 211 -44.57 -13.00 -11.00
N PRO A 212 -45.61 -12.58 -11.73
CA PRO A 212 -45.55 -11.44 -12.64
C PRO A 212 -45.60 -10.13 -11.86
N GLY A 213 -44.61 -9.25 -12.02
CA GLY A 213 -44.68 -7.92 -11.39
C GLY A 213 -43.42 -7.07 -11.27
N THR A 214 -42.29 -7.40 -11.91
CA THR A 214 -41.12 -6.49 -11.89
C THR A 214 -40.61 -6.25 -13.31
N GLY A 215 -40.82 -5.02 -13.79
CA GLY A 215 -40.40 -4.56 -15.10
C GLY A 215 -38.88 -4.58 -15.23
N ARG A 216 -38.39 -5.22 -16.30
CA ARG A 216 -36.98 -5.17 -16.70
C ARG A 216 -36.81 -3.96 -17.63
N LEU A 217 -35.95 -3.00 -17.26
CA LEU A 217 -35.48 -1.98 -18.20
C LEU A 217 -34.75 -2.69 -19.35
N ARG A 218 -35.38 -2.74 -20.52
CA ARG A 218 -34.76 -3.21 -21.77
C ARG A 218 -33.99 -2.05 -22.37
N LEU A 219 -32.67 -2.16 -22.46
CA LEU A 219 -31.91 -1.37 -23.42
C LEU A 219 -32.23 -1.91 -24.82
N SER A 220 -32.76 -1.07 -25.70
CA SER A 220 -33.00 -1.42 -27.09
C SER A 220 -31.66 -1.62 -27.81
N LYS A 221 -31.47 -2.79 -28.42
CA LYS A 221 -30.41 -3.01 -29.41
C LYS A 221 -30.76 -2.17 -30.64
N GLN A 222 -30.17 -0.99 -30.78
CA GLN A 222 -30.06 -0.36 -32.09
C GLN A 222 -29.01 -1.10 -32.91
N ALA A 223 -29.38 -1.40 -34.15
CA ALA A 223 -28.53 -2.07 -35.12
C ALA A 223 -27.27 -1.22 -35.39
N ALA A 224 -26.13 -1.90 -35.50
CA ALA A 224 -24.83 -1.29 -35.73
C ALA A 224 -24.83 -0.49 -37.05
N ASP A 225 -24.78 0.83 -36.93
CA ASP A 225 -24.45 1.71 -38.04
C ASP A 225 -22.92 1.67 -38.26
N LYS A 226 -22.53 1.27 -39.47
CA LYS A 226 -21.13 1.04 -39.91
C LYS A 226 -20.36 2.37 -40.10
N LYS A 227 -20.25 3.20 -39.06
CA LYS A 227 -19.53 4.47 -39.16
C LYS A 227 -18.74 4.94 -37.93
N ASN A 228 -18.52 4.07 -36.95
CA ASN A 228 -17.55 4.33 -35.88
C ASN A 228 -16.38 3.36 -36.02
N GLU A 229 -15.49 3.66 -36.98
CA GLU A 229 -14.12 3.18 -36.92
C GLU A 229 -13.49 3.64 -35.60
N TYR A 230 -12.79 2.69 -34.98
CA TYR A 230 -11.90 2.82 -33.84
C TYR A 230 -11.32 4.22 -33.68
N ILE A 231 -11.71 4.93 -32.61
CA ILE A 231 -10.95 6.09 -32.13
C ILE A 231 -9.68 5.52 -31.52
N HIS A 232 -8.70 5.30 -32.40
CA HIS A 232 -7.32 5.07 -32.04
C HIS A 232 -6.81 6.31 -31.27
N ASN A 233 -5.95 6.09 -30.27
CA ASN A 233 -5.25 7.14 -29.52
C ASN A 233 -4.28 7.93 -30.43
N CYS A 234 -4.80 8.68 -31.41
CA CYS A 234 -4.02 9.52 -32.31
C CYS A 234 -4.01 11.00 -31.89
N LEU A 235 -4.40 11.32 -30.64
CA LEU A 235 -4.45 12.71 -30.18
C LEU A 235 -3.13 13.20 -29.57
N PHE A 236 -2.15 12.33 -29.36
CA PHE A 236 -0.85 12.70 -28.81
C PHE A 236 0.26 12.14 -29.70
N ASP A 237 0.86 13.03 -30.47
CA ASP A 237 2.12 12.79 -31.17
C ASP A 237 3.25 13.01 -30.15
N TYR A 238 3.79 11.91 -29.64
CA TYR A 238 4.85 11.92 -28.65
C TYR A 238 6.23 12.21 -29.25
N ASP A 239 6.35 12.24 -30.58
CA ASP A 239 7.62 12.46 -31.28
C ASP A 239 7.88 13.96 -31.54
N ALA A 240 6.94 14.85 -31.20
CA ALA A 240 7.03 16.29 -31.44
C ALA A 240 7.88 17.08 -30.41
N TYR A 241 8.56 16.40 -29.47
CA TYR A 241 9.35 17.05 -28.41
C TYR A 241 10.86 16.82 -28.50
N ASP A 242 11.33 16.14 -29.55
CA ASP A 242 12.75 15.78 -29.72
C ASP A 242 13.47 16.54 -30.87
N ASP A 243 12.98 17.73 -31.26
CA ASP A 243 13.72 18.69 -32.11
C ASP A 243 14.02 20.02 -31.38
#